data_AF-A0A6V8P4K2-F1
#
_entry.id   AF-A0A6V8P4K2-F1
#
_cell.length_a   1.000
_cell.length_b   1.000
_cell.length_c   1.000
_cell.angle_alpha   90.00
_cell.angle_beta   90.00
_cell.angle_gamma   90.00
#
_symmetry.space_group_name_H-M   'P 1'
#
loop_
_entity.id
_entity.type
_entity.pdbx_description
1 polymer ?
#
loop_
_entity_poly.entity_id
_entity_poly.type
_entity_poly.pdbx_seq_one_letter_code
_entity_poly.pdbx_strand_id
1 'polypeptide(L)'
;MPRILEEFTIAPKMIELFAEDMEMVVQLHEVYRRKKQKYRIVFVPDPICWTLVPETFSALSRQRRRWHRGLMQVLFGHLKMFLNPRYGGIGLFAMPYYFFFEMLGPIVELAGYILVPIALFLGLISLESFLLFVAAAFLFSAILSVGGVLLDERSYRPYESWREVSILILYALIENFSFRIVTTFFRVMGILDYLRRRGRW
;
A
#
# COMPACT_ATOMS: atom_id res chain seq x y z
N MET A 1 -9.67 16.56 -25.91
CA MET A 1 -8.60 16.41 -24.90
C MET A 1 -8.17 17.70 -24.18
N PRO A 2 -8.28 18.95 -24.73
CA PRO A 2 -7.81 20.15 -24.01
C PRO A 2 -8.66 20.56 -22.78
N ARG A 3 -10.00 20.41 -22.86
CA ARG A 3 -10.94 20.87 -21.80
C ARG A 3 -10.84 20.14 -20.46
N ILE A 4 -10.30 18.92 -20.44
CA ILE A 4 -10.17 18.13 -19.22
C ILE A 4 -9.14 18.81 -18.33
N LEU A 5 -7.94 19.09 -18.87
CA LEU A 5 -6.81 19.66 -18.11
C LEU A 5 -7.06 21.09 -17.59
N GLU A 6 -7.95 21.87 -18.21
CA GLU A 6 -8.31 23.22 -17.75
C GLU A 6 -9.27 23.23 -16.55
N GLU A 7 -10.12 22.20 -16.38
CA GLU A 7 -11.05 22.08 -15.25
C GLU A 7 -10.42 21.46 -14.00
N PHE A 8 -9.35 20.69 -14.17
CA PHE A 8 -8.50 20.30 -13.05
C PHE A 8 -7.57 21.49 -12.80
N THR A 9 -7.63 22.09 -11.62
CA THR A 9 -6.58 23.00 -11.12
C THR A 9 -5.29 22.18 -10.92
N ILE A 10 -4.64 21.81 -12.03
CA ILE A 10 -3.48 20.91 -12.09
C ILE A 10 -2.21 21.63 -11.62
N ALA A 11 -2.17 22.96 -11.70
CA ALA A 11 -0.89 23.65 -11.83
C ALA A 11 -0.10 23.95 -10.54
N PRO A 12 -0.66 24.37 -9.38
CA PRO A 12 0.21 24.76 -8.27
C PRO A 12 0.47 23.66 -7.23
N LYS A 13 -0.47 22.73 -7.02
CA LYS A 13 -0.35 21.72 -5.95
C LYS A 13 0.34 20.44 -6.38
N MET A 14 0.23 20.04 -7.64
CA MET A 14 0.69 18.72 -8.12
C MET A 14 2.22 18.54 -8.00
N ILE A 15 2.98 19.63 -8.14
CA ILE A 15 4.45 19.65 -8.09
C ILE A 15 5.00 19.29 -6.70
N GLU A 16 4.17 19.34 -5.65
CA GLU A 16 4.57 19.04 -4.26
C GLU A 16 4.09 17.65 -3.76
N LEU A 17 3.42 16.85 -4.60
CA LEU A 17 2.88 15.55 -4.21
C LEU A 17 3.86 14.40 -4.47
N PHE A 18 4.03 13.54 -3.47
CA PHE A 18 4.90 12.37 -3.57
C PHE A 18 4.27 11.19 -4.34
N ALA A 19 2.95 11.22 -4.59
CA ALA A 19 2.15 10.17 -5.24
C ALA A 19 1.15 10.77 -6.26
N GLU A 20 1.70 11.31 -7.34
CA GLU A 20 0.94 11.99 -8.42
C GLU A 20 -0.11 11.07 -9.07
N ASP A 21 0.25 9.81 -9.33
CA ASP A 21 -0.60 8.80 -9.93
C ASP A 21 -1.87 8.52 -9.11
N MET A 22 -1.70 8.25 -7.82
CA MET A 22 -2.80 8.01 -6.89
C MET A 22 -3.66 9.26 -6.72
N GLU A 23 -3.05 10.44 -6.58
CA GLU A 23 -3.75 11.71 -6.47
C GLU A 23 -4.65 11.95 -7.68
N MET A 24 -4.13 11.76 -8.90
CA MET A 24 -4.91 11.91 -10.13
C MET A 24 -6.12 10.98 -10.14
N VAL A 25 -5.95 9.71 -9.80
CA VAL A 25 -7.06 8.73 -9.77
C VAL A 25 -8.12 9.12 -8.74
N VAL A 26 -7.71 9.46 -7.51
CA VAL A 26 -8.64 9.86 -6.45
C VAL A 26 -9.36 11.16 -6.81
N GLN A 27 -8.65 12.13 -7.39
CA GLN A 27 -9.23 13.39 -7.83
C GLN A 27 -10.23 13.20 -8.97
N LEU A 28 -9.94 12.33 -9.95
CA LEU A 28 -10.90 11.98 -11.01
C LEU A 28 -12.19 11.42 -10.40
N HIS A 29 -12.06 10.45 -9.51
CA HIS A 29 -13.19 9.90 -8.78
C HIS A 29 -13.96 10.99 -8.00
N GLU A 30 -13.27 11.88 -7.31
CA GLU A 30 -13.86 12.96 -6.53
C GLU A 30 -14.71 13.88 -7.42
N VAL A 31 -14.11 14.40 -8.50
CA VAL A 31 -14.74 15.38 -9.40
C VAL A 31 -15.95 14.76 -10.10
N TYR A 32 -15.79 13.60 -10.72
CA TYR A 32 -16.88 12.99 -11.49
C TYR A 32 -18.04 12.51 -10.60
N ARG A 33 -17.76 12.00 -9.38
CA ARG A 33 -18.81 11.65 -8.41
C ARG A 33 -19.54 12.90 -7.91
N ARG A 34 -18.82 13.97 -7.59
CA ARG A 34 -19.42 15.24 -7.16
C ARG A 34 -20.33 15.83 -8.25
N LYS A 35 -19.92 15.76 -9.51
CA LYS A 35 -20.70 16.20 -10.68
C LYS A 35 -21.82 15.22 -11.09
N LYS A 36 -21.92 14.05 -10.43
CA LYS A 36 -22.85 12.95 -10.80
C LYS A 36 -22.73 12.54 -12.28
N GLN A 37 -21.53 12.63 -12.84
CA GLN A 37 -21.26 12.25 -14.22
C GLN A 37 -20.87 10.78 -14.29
N LYS A 38 -21.26 10.11 -15.38
CA LYS A 38 -20.83 8.73 -15.66
C LYS A 38 -19.37 8.76 -16.12
N TYR A 39 -18.54 7.89 -15.57
CA TYR A 39 -17.14 7.74 -15.93
C TYR A 39 -16.72 6.28 -15.71
N ARG A 40 -15.59 5.90 -16.31
CA ARG A 40 -14.98 4.59 -16.15
C ARG A 40 -13.47 4.74 -16.11
N ILE A 41 -12.85 4.22 -15.05
CA ILE A 41 -11.40 4.06 -14.94
C ILE A 41 -11.13 2.57 -15.08
N VAL A 42 -10.24 2.19 -15.99
CA VAL A 42 -9.90 0.79 -16.28
C VAL A 42 -8.42 0.56 -16.01
N PHE A 43 -8.11 -0.63 -15.50
CA PHE A 43 -6.75 -1.15 -15.41
C PHE A 43 -6.43 -1.89 -16.71
N VAL A 44 -5.30 -1.57 -17.33
CA VAL A 44 -4.76 -2.29 -18.50
C VAL A 44 -3.61 -3.15 -17.99
N PRO A 45 -3.72 -4.47 -18.06
CA PRO A 45 -2.77 -5.36 -17.41
C PRO A 45 -1.47 -5.59 -18.20
N ASP A 46 -1.47 -5.31 -19.51
CA ASP A 46 -0.31 -5.54 -20.36
C ASP A 46 0.87 -4.65 -19.94
N PRO A 47 2.02 -5.22 -19.56
CA PRO A 47 3.19 -4.43 -19.18
C PRO A 47 3.82 -3.82 -20.44
N ILE A 48 3.62 -2.51 -20.65
CA ILE A 48 4.18 -1.78 -21.79
C ILE A 48 5.55 -1.18 -21.46
N CYS A 49 5.88 -1.02 -20.17
CA CYS A 49 7.12 -0.39 -19.72
C CYS A 49 7.84 -1.20 -18.65
N TRP A 50 9.18 -1.18 -18.72
CA TRP A 50 10.06 -1.72 -17.70
C TRP A 50 10.49 -0.58 -16.76
N THR A 51 10.42 -0.84 -15.46
CA THR A 51 10.87 0.11 -14.44
C THR A 51 12.11 -0.40 -13.74
N LEU A 52 12.98 0.53 -13.33
CA LEU A 52 14.15 0.19 -12.54
C LEU A 52 13.73 -0.05 -11.08
N VAL A 53 14.17 -1.18 -10.53
CA VAL A 53 13.94 -1.53 -9.13
C VAL A 53 15.07 -1.00 -8.24
N PRO A 54 14.80 -0.67 -6.96
CA PRO A 54 15.85 -0.23 -6.05
C PRO A 54 16.83 -1.37 -5.75
N GLU A 55 18.10 -1.18 -6.12
CA GLU A 55 19.17 -2.17 -5.90
C GLU A 55 19.80 -2.10 -4.50
N THR A 56 19.52 -1.05 -3.74
CA THR A 56 20.07 -0.85 -2.38
C THR A 56 18.98 -0.61 -1.35
N PHE A 57 19.22 -1.05 -0.11
CA PHE A 57 18.32 -0.78 1.02
C PHE A 57 18.09 0.72 1.24
N SER A 58 19.10 1.55 0.98
CA SER A 58 18.99 3.02 1.09
C SER A 58 18.01 3.58 0.05
N ALA A 59 18.09 3.11 -1.21
CA ALA A 59 17.14 3.48 -2.26
C ALA A 59 15.72 2.97 -1.97
N LEU A 60 15.59 1.70 -1.57
CA LEU A 60 14.32 1.10 -1.18
C LEU A 60 13.67 1.87 -0.03
N SER A 61 14.45 2.25 0.98
CA SER A 61 13.98 3.02 2.12
C SER A 61 13.46 4.41 1.72
N ARG A 62 14.17 5.12 0.84
CA ARG A 62 13.69 6.41 0.30
C ARG A 62 12.40 6.25 -0.48
N GLN A 63 12.30 5.21 -1.31
CA GLN A 63 11.11 4.90 -2.10
C GLN A 63 9.90 4.61 -1.21
N ARG A 64 10.02 3.66 -0.26
CA ARG A 64 8.91 3.27 0.62
C ARG A 64 8.45 4.42 1.52
N ARG A 65 9.39 5.23 2.04
CA ARG A 65 9.06 6.45 2.79
C ARG A 65 8.35 7.48 1.91
N ARG A 66 8.77 7.68 0.67
CA ARG A 66 8.09 8.58 -0.29
C ARG A 66 6.66 8.11 -0.55
N TRP A 67 6.47 6.84 -0.88
CA TRP A 67 5.15 6.27 -1.17
C TRP A 67 4.20 6.38 0.01
N HIS A 68 4.66 6.06 1.22
CA HIS A 68 3.80 6.13 2.41
C HIS A 68 3.42 7.58 2.76
N ARG A 69 4.34 8.54 2.56
CA ARG A 69 4.02 9.98 2.70
C ARG A 69 3.02 10.44 1.64
N GLY A 70 3.19 10.00 0.39
CA GLY A 70 2.25 10.29 -0.70
C GLY A 70 0.86 9.75 -0.41
N LEU A 71 0.75 8.50 0.05
CA LEU A 71 -0.50 7.91 0.52
C LEU A 71 -1.18 8.79 1.58
N MET A 72 -0.44 9.23 2.59
CA MET A 72 -0.98 10.13 3.62
C MET A 72 -1.41 11.48 3.05
N GLN A 73 -0.63 12.09 2.14
CA GLN A 73 -1.02 13.33 1.47
C GLN A 73 -2.36 13.19 0.75
N VAL A 74 -2.55 12.14 -0.04
CA VAL A 74 -3.79 11.87 -0.78
C VAL A 74 -4.95 11.63 0.18
N LEU A 75 -4.79 10.72 1.16
CA LEU A 75 -5.85 10.40 2.11
C LEU A 75 -6.31 11.62 2.92
N PHE A 76 -5.36 12.41 3.43
CA PHE A 76 -5.68 13.61 4.19
C PHE A 76 -6.20 14.76 3.31
N GLY A 77 -5.73 14.86 2.07
CA GLY A 77 -6.23 15.84 1.09
C GLY A 77 -7.67 15.57 0.66
N HIS A 78 -8.09 14.31 0.66
CA HIS A 78 -9.40 13.85 0.22
C HIS A 78 -10.32 13.37 1.36
N LEU A 79 -10.11 13.86 2.60
CA LEU A 79 -10.91 13.46 3.78
C LEU A 79 -12.42 13.60 3.59
N LYS A 80 -12.88 14.56 2.79
CA LYS A 80 -14.30 14.73 2.43
C LYS A 80 -14.93 13.49 1.78
N MET A 81 -14.13 12.63 1.15
CA MET A 81 -14.57 11.37 0.55
C MET A 81 -14.64 10.23 1.57
N PHE A 82 -13.92 10.34 2.69
CA PHE A 82 -13.79 9.27 3.67
C PHE A 82 -15.15 8.92 4.31
N LEU A 83 -15.55 7.65 4.19
CA LEU A 83 -16.86 7.13 4.66
C LEU A 83 -18.06 7.93 4.14
N ASN A 84 -17.91 8.60 2.99
CA ASN A 84 -18.96 9.46 2.45
C ASN A 84 -19.70 8.76 1.29
N PRO A 85 -20.99 8.41 1.46
CA PRO A 85 -21.75 7.68 0.45
C PRO A 85 -21.95 8.48 -0.85
N ARG A 86 -21.81 9.82 -0.82
CA ARG A 86 -21.91 10.66 -2.02
C ARG A 86 -20.85 10.31 -3.07
N TYR A 87 -19.74 9.71 -2.67
CA TYR A 87 -18.66 9.30 -3.56
C TYR A 87 -18.76 7.82 -4.01
N GLY A 88 -19.79 7.10 -3.57
CA GLY A 88 -19.99 5.68 -3.91
C GLY A 88 -18.90 4.77 -3.32
N GLY A 89 -18.55 3.71 -4.04
CA GLY A 89 -17.63 2.68 -3.54
C GLY A 89 -16.24 3.18 -3.17
N ILE A 90 -15.71 4.20 -3.85
CA ILE A 90 -14.41 4.78 -3.46
C ILE A 90 -14.47 5.45 -2.08
N GLY A 91 -15.54 6.19 -1.78
CA GLY A 91 -15.68 6.87 -0.49
C GLY A 91 -16.01 5.90 0.65
N LEU A 92 -16.85 4.90 0.37
CA LEU A 92 -17.31 3.94 1.38
C LEU A 92 -16.37 2.76 1.63
N PHE A 93 -15.61 2.33 0.64
CA PHE A 93 -14.78 1.12 0.75
C PHE A 93 -13.30 1.40 0.50
N ALA A 94 -12.94 2.02 -0.62
CA ALA A 94 -11.53 2.20 -0.96
C ALA A 94 -10.81 3.16 0.00
N MET A 95 -11.37 4.36 0.26
CA MET A 95 -10.76 5.34 1.17
C MET A 95 -10.59 4.77 2.60
N PRO A 96 -11.60 4.11 3.21
CA PRO A 96 -11.41 3.39 4.47
C PRO A 96 -10.38 2.28 4.42
N TYR A 97 -10.36 1.48 3.34
CA TYR A 97 -9.38 0.42 3.18
C TYR A 97 -7.95 0.97 3.20
N TYR A 98 -7.66 1.98 2.36
CA TYR A 98 -6.35 2.62 2.31
C TYR A 98 -5.98 3.31 3.63
N PHE A 99 -6.94 3.82 4.38
CA PHE A 99 -6.68 4.42 5.68
C PHE A 99 -6.36 3.37 6.76
N PHE A 100 -7.22 2.38 6.96
CA PHE A 100 -7.08 1.43 8.06
C PHE A 100 -6.05 0.35 7.79
N PHE A 101 -5.96 -0.15 6.56
CA PHE A 101 -5.07 -1.25 6.23
C PHE A 101 -3.75 -0.75 5.64
N GLU A 102 -3.77 0.17 4.68
CA GLU A 102 -2.51 0.61 4.06
C GLU A 102 -1.77 1.65 4.90
N MET A 103 -2.44 2.67 5.42
CA MET A 103 -1.78 3.74 6.18
C MET A 103 -1.45 3.30 7.60
N LEU A 104 -2.41 2.69 8.33
CA LEU A 104 -2.22 2.25 9.72
C LEU A 104 -1.61 0.84 9.84
N GLY A 105 -1.68 0.01 8.80
CA GLY A 105 -1.16 -1.36 8.82
C GLY A 105 0.28 -1.48 9.36
N PRO A 106 1.24 -0.65 8.92
CA PRO A 106 2.61 -0.70 9.43
C PRO A 106 2.74 -0.40 10.93
N ILE A 107 1.87 0.44 11.48
CA ILE A 107 1.85 0.75 12.92
C ILE A 107 1.34 -0.47 13.68
N VAL A 108 0.23 -1.05 13.22
CA VAL A 108 -0.36 -2.25 13.83
C VAL A 108 0.60 -3.42 13.77
N GLU A 109 1.28 -3.63 12.63
CA GLU A 109 2.26 -4.69 12.44
C GLU A 109 3.47 -4.50 13.38
N LEU A 110 4.03 -3.29 13.46
CA LEU A 110 5.13 -2.99 14.37
C LEU A 110 4.72 -3.16 15.85
N ALA A 111 3.50 -2.76 16.21
CA ALA A 111 2.96 -2.99 17.55
C ALA A 111 2.85 -4.49 17.85
N GLY A 112 2.41 -5.30 16.88
CA GLY A 112 2.36 -6.75 17.00
C GLY A 112 3.74 -7.36 17.30
N TYR A 113 4.78 -6.93 16.58
CA TYR A 113 6.15 -7.42 16.82
C TYR A 113 6.70 -7.07 18.21
N ILE A 114 6.17 -6.05 18.87
CA ILE A 114 6.62 -5.63 20.21
C ILE A 114 5.74 -6.22 21.30
N LEU A 115 4.41 -6.07 21.18
CA LEU A 115 3.46 -6.44 22.22
C LEU A 115 3.32 -7.95 22.39
N VAL A 116 3.40 -8.73 21.30
CA VAL A 116 3.24 -10.19 21.39
C VAL A 116 4.39 -10.85 22.17
N PRO A 117 5.68 -10.55 21.91
CA PRO A 117 6.77 -11.05 22.76
C PRO A 117 6.70 -10.57 24.21
N ILE A 118 6.28 -9.32 24.46
CA ILE A 118 6.08 -8.81 25.82
C ILE A 118 4.99 -9.61 26.55
N ALA A 119 3.87 -9.87 25.88
CA ALA A 119 2.78 -10.67 26.44
C ALA A 119 3.25 -12.09 26.80
N LEU A 120 4.10 -12.70 25.96
CA LEU A 120 4.71 -14.00 26.25
C LEU A 120 5.63 -13.92 27.48
N PHE A 121 6.49 -12.91 27.55
CA PHE A 121 7.42 -12.72 28.66
C PHE A 121 6.71 -12.47 30.00
N LEU A 122 5.60 -11.73 29.98
CA LEU A 122 4.76 -11.48 31.15
C LEU A 122 3.85 -12.65 31.52
N GLY A 123 3.85 -13.74 30.74
CA GLY A 123 2.99 -14.90 30.97
C GLY A 123 1.50 -14.65 30.67
N LEU A 124 1.17 -13.57 29.93
CA LEU A 124 -0.20 -13.27 29.51
C LEU A 124 -0.70 -14.22 28.41
N ILE A 125 0.22 -14.82 27.66
CA ILE A 125 -0.05 -15.85 26.65
C ILE A 125 0.87 -17.05 26.88
N SER A 126 0.38 -18.26 26.58
CA SER A 126 1.20 -19.46 26.64
C SER A 126 2.14 -19.54 25.42
N LEU A 127 3.26 -20.27 25.57
CA LEU A 127 4.17 -20.54 24.45
C LEU A 127 3.45 -21.25 23.29
N GLU A 128 2.53 -22.16 23.61
CA GLU A 128 1.72 -22.87 22.61
C GLU A 128 0.85 -21.89 21.80
N SER A 129 0.12 -21.00 22.48
CA SER A 129 -0.70 -19.98 21.81
C SER A 129 0.14 -19.03 20.96
N PHE A 130 1.33 -18.66 21.43
CA PHE A 130 2.28 -17.86 20.67
C PHE A 130 2.72 -18.57 19.37
N LEU A 131 3.14 -19.83 19.47
CA LEU A 131 3.58 -20.61 18.32
C LEU A 131 2.45 -20.83 17.30
N LEU A 132 1.23 -21.12 17.77
CA LEU A 132 0.05 -21.23 16.91
C LEU A 132 -0.26 -19.90 16.20
N PHE A 133 -0.17 -18.78 16.91
CA PHE A 133 -0.39 -17.46 16.32
C PHE A 133 0.64 -17.15 15.25
N VAL A 134 1.93 -17.37 15.52
CA VAL A 134 3.01 -17.17 14.54
C VAL A 134 2.83 -18.07 13.31
N ALA A 135 2.50 -19.35 13.53
CA ALA A 135 2.24 -20.29 12.44
C ALA A 135 1.03 -19.85 11.60
N ALA A 136 -0.08 -19.44 12.22
CA ALA A 136 -1.26 -18.95 11.52
C ALA A 136 -0.98 -17.68 10.72
N ALA A 137 -0.26 -16.71 11.30
CA ALA A 137 0.13 -15.48 10.63
C ALA A 137 1.03 -15.75 9.42
N PHE A 138 2.02 -16.64 9.57
CA PHE A 138 2.90 -17.06 8.49
C PHE A 138 2.13 -17.76 7.36
N LEU A 139 1.30 -18.75 7.70
CA LEU A 139 0.49 -19.48 6.72
C LEU A 139 -0.46 -18.56 5.97
N PHE A 140 -1.14 -17.66 6.68
CA PHE A 140 -2.02 -16.69 6.04
C PHE A 140 -1.26 -15.78 5.07
N SER A 141 -0.11 -15.26 5.47
CA SER A 141 0.71 -14.43 4.58
C SER A 141 1.22 -15.23 3.38
N ALA A 142 1.68 -16.46 3.59
CA ALA A 142 2.14 -17.34 2.53
C ALA A 142 1.03 -17.63 1.51
N ILE A 143 -0.20 -17.90 1.98
CA ILE A 143 -1.36 -18.12 1.10
C ILE A 143 -1.63 -16.88 0.23
N LEU A 144 -1.59 -15.68 0.82
CA LEU A 144 -1.82 -14.44 0.07
C LEU A 144 -0.71 -14.19 -0.96
N SER A 145 0.56 -14.30 -0.56
CA SER A 145 1.70 -14.01 -1.44
C SER A 145 1.84 -15.04 -2.56
N VAL A 146 1.75 -16.33 -2.24
CA VAL A 146 1.76 -17.41 -3.25
C VAL A 146 0.53 -17.34 -4.14
N GLY A 147 -0.64 -17.08 -3.56
CA GLY A 147 -1.88 -16.88 -4.31
C GLY A 147 -1.75 -15.74 -5.31
N GLY A 148 -1.11 -14.62 -4.93
CA GLY A 148 -0.80 -13.51 -5.82
C GLY A 148 0.05 -13.93 -7.03
N VAL A 149 1.18 -14.62 -6.77
CA VAL A 149 2.07 -15.13 -7.83
C VAL A 149 1.32 -16.09 -8.78
N LEU A 150 0.53 -17.01 -8.25
CA LEU A 150 -0.22 -17.98 -9.06
C LEU A 150 -1.35 -17.34 -9.86
N LEU A 151 -2.03 -16.34 -9.30
CA LEU A 151 -3.07 -15.59 -10.02
C LEU A 151 -2.47 -14.77 -11.15
N ASP A 152 -1.30 -14.15 -10.94
CA ASP A 152 -0.60 -13.38 -11.94
C ASP A 152 -0.14 -14.27 -13.10
N GLU A 153 0.49 -15.42 -12.77
CA GLU A 153 0.89 -16.42 -13.77
C GLU A 153 -0.30 -16.97 -14.56
N ARG A 154 -1.43 -17.27 -13.89
CA ARG A 154 -2.62 -17.77 -14.57
C ARG A 154 -3.26 -16.72 -15.48
N SER A 155 -3.23 -15.44 -15.08
CA SER A 155 -3.94 -14.37 -15.76
C SER A 155 -3.16 -13.80 -16.94
N TYR A 156 -1.84 -13.65 -16.80
CA TYR A 156 -1.03 -12.90 -17.76
C TYR A 156 0.18 -13.66 -18.29
N ARG A 157 0.56 -14.79 -17.68
CA ARG A 157 1.78 -15.57 -17.99
C ARG A 157 3.01 -14.68 -18.23
N PRO A 158 3.35 -13.78 -17.28
CA PRO A 158 4.46 -12.87 -17.48
C PRO A 158 5.82 -13.57 -17.38
N TYR A 159 5.87 -14.80 -16.83
CA TYR A 159 7.10 -15.53 -16.57
C TYR A 159 7.41 -16.51 -17.70
N GLU A 160 8.67 -16.59 -18.09
CA GLU A 160 9.09 -17.43 -19.22
C GLU A 160 9.22 -18.90 -18.82
N SER A 161 9.32 -19.19 -17.51
CA SER A 161 9.55 -20.55 -17.02
C SER A 161 8.94 -20.85 -15.64
N TRP A 162 8.56 -22.12 -15.41
CA TRP A 162 8.14 -22.61 -14.09
C TRP A 162 9.23 -22.48 -13.01
N ARG A 163 10.50 -22.33 -13.42
CA ARG A 163 11.60 -22.06 -12.51
C ARG A 163 11.49 -20.67 -11.88
N GLU A 164 11.14 -19.65 -12.66
CA GLU A 164 10.92 -18.29 -12.16
C GLU A 164 9.74 -18.26 -11.19
N VAL A 165 8.63 -18.91 -11.53
CA VAL A 165 7.47 -19.04 -10.65
C VAL A 165 7.86 -19.70 -9.33
N SER A 166 8.64 -20.78 -9.37
CA SER A 166 9.11 -21.49 -8.18
C SER A 166 10.04 -20.63 -7.31
N ILE A 167 10.91 -19.81 -7.93
CA ILE A 167 11.78 -18.86 -7.24
C ILE A 167 10.94 -17.77 -6.54
N LEU A 168 9.89 -17.26 -7.21
CA LEU A 168 8.99 -16.26 -6.63
C LEU A 168 8.17 -16.82 -5.47
N ILE A 169 7.71 -18.07 -5.56
CA ILE A 169 7.05 -18.77 -4.45
C ILE A 169 8.01 -18.90 -3.26
N LEU A 170 9.28 -19.26 -3.50
CA LEU A 170 10.29 -19.31 -2.44
C LEU A 170 10.49 -17.94 -1.78
N TYR A 171 10.57 -16.86 -2.57
CA TYR A 171 10.66 -15.50 -2.01
C TYR A 171 9.41 -15.09 -1.24
N ALA A 172 8.21 -15.46 -1.69
CA ALA A 172 6.94 -15.24 -1.00
C ALA A 172 6.87 -15.93 0.37
N LEU A 173 7.60 -17.04 0.56
CA LEU A 173 7.74 -17.69 1.86
C LEU A 173 8.78 -16.98 2.74
N ILE A 174 9.93 -16.62 2.15
CA ILE A 174 11.06 -16.02 2.88
C ILE A 174 10.79 -14.58 3.32
N GLU A 175 9.99 -13.81 2.57
CA GLU A 175 9.77 -12.38 2.83
C GLU A 175 9.26 -12.07 4.24
N ASN A 176 8.53 -13.01 4.85
CA ASN A 176 7.97 -12.89 6.19
C ASN A 176 9.04 -12.73 7.28
N PHE A 177 10.25 -13.28 7.07
CA PHE A 177 11.30 -13.29 8.09
C PHE A 177 12.19 -12.04 8.07
N SER A 178 12.26 -11.32 6.95
CA SER A 178 13.22 -10.24 6.79
C SER A 178 12.64 -9.03 6.06
N PHE A 179 12.33 -9.19 4.77
CA PHE A 179 11.94 -8.10 3.89
C PHE A 179 10.70 -7.35 4.39
N ARG A 180 9.73 -8.07 4.93
CA ARG A 180 8.51 -7.49 5.50
C ARG A 180 8.79 -6.60 6.71
N ILE A 181 9.59 -7.08 7.66
CA ILE A 181 9.97 -6.30 8.86
C ILE A 181 10.68 -5.00 8.47
N VAL A 182 11.65 -5.10 7.54
CA VAL A 182 12.44 -3.96 7.07
C VAL A 182 11.55 -2.93 6.36
N THR A 183 10.66 -3.37 5.46
CA THR A 183 9.76 -2.45 4.74
C THR A 183 8.68 -1.85 5.64
N THR A 184 8.17 -2.60 6.62
CA THR A 184 7.28 -2.09 7.68
C THR A 184 7.95 -0.97 8.46
N PHE A 185 9.21 -1.15 8.86
CA PHE A 185 9.98 -0.10 9.53
C PHE A 185 10.13 1.16 8.65
N PHE A 186 10.43 1.00 7.35
CA PHE A 186 10.51 2.14 6.42
C PHE A 186 9.18 2.86 6.25
N ARG A 187 8.05 2.14 6.21
CA ARG A 187 6.71 2.75 6.14
C ARG A 187 6.41 3.55 7.40
N VAL A 188 6.70 3.02 8.59
CA VAL A 188 6.55 3.73 9.87
C VAL A 188 7.43 4.99 9.89
N MET A 189 8.68 4.91 9.43
CA MET A 189 9.53 6.11 9.29
C MET A 189 8.91 7.14 8.33
N GLY A 190 8.24 6.69 7.26
CA GLY A 190 7.50 7.57 6.36
C GLY A 190 6.35 8.31 7.06
N ILE A 191 5.64 7.64 7.97
CA ILE A 191 4.59 8.25 8.80
C ILE A 191 5.21 9.32 9.70
N LEU A 192 6.29 9.01 10.41
CA LEU A 192 6.98 9.96 11.28
C LEU A 192 7.50 11.16 10.51
N ASP A 193 8.07 10.94 9.32
CA ASP A 193 8.56 11.99 8.43
C ASP A 193 7.41 12.91 7.96
N TYR A 194 6.23 12.37 7.66
CA TYR A 194 5.04 13.17 7.32
C TYR A 194 4.61 14.04 8.49
N LEU A 195 4.51 13.47 9.69
CA LEU A 195 4.05 14.17 10.90
C LEU A 195 5.04 15.28 11.32
N ARG A 196 6.35 15.02 11.22
CA ARG A 196 7.39 16.01 11.56
C ARG A 196 7.45 17.19 10.59
N ARG A 197 7.15 16.96 9.30
CA ARG A 197 7.21 18.01 8.26
C ARG A 197 5.93 18.84 8.16
N ARG A 198 4.84 18.44 8.83
CA ARG A 198 3.60 19.24 8.90
C ARG A 198 3.78 20.63 9.53
N GLY A 199 4.92 20.93 10.16
CA GLY A 199 5.27 22.23 10.76
C GLY A 199 6.40 23.02 10.09
N ARG A 200 6.93 22.56 8.95
CA ARG A 200 7.93 23.30 8.15
C ARG A 200 7.55 23.21 6.68
N TRP A 201 6.73 24.17 6.26
CA TRP A 201 6.49 24.57 4.88
C TRP A 201 7.01 25.99 4.73
#